data_AF-A0A3B9UQ76-F1
#
_entry.id   AF-A0A3B9UQ76-F1
#
_cell.length_a   1.000
_cell.length_b   1.000
_cell.length_c   1.000
_cell.angle_alpha   90.00
_cell.angle_beta   90.00
_cell.angle_gamma   90.00
#
_symmetry.space_group_name_H-M   'P 1'
#
loop_
_entity.id
_entity.type
_entity.pdbx_description
1 polymer ?
#
loop_
_entity_poly.entity_id
_entity_poly.type
_entity_poly.pdbx_seq_one_letter_code
_entity_poly.pdbx_strand_id
1 'polypeptide(L)'
;MNAVNNPNRILLETSDEMVGFKGSNSSNIRYEEPERGFISNLQYLDKEYRDKYKNIFEILEDSNGNIDAEKIRIIGVVFTGNKESLSTLRDKQWIKSSSFGVIVDKF
;
A
#
# COMPACT_ATOMS: atom_id res chain seq x y z
N MET A 1 -4.84 -25.88 20.41
CA MET A 1 -5.33 -25.72 19.02
C MET A 1 -4.96 -24.33 18.57
N ASN A 2 -4.10 -24.24 17.55
CA ASN A 2 -3.49 -23.00 17.06
C ASN A 2 -4.48 -22.21 16.21
N ALA A 3 -4.75 -20.95 16.58
CA ALA A 3 -5.34 -19.97 15.67
C ALA A 3 -4.19 -19.10 15.12
N VAL A 4 -3.79 -19.42 13.90
CA VAL A 4 -2.94 -18.60 13.04
C VAL A 4 -3.68 -17.30 12.76
N ASN A 5 -3.16 -16.15 13.21
CA ASN A 5 -3.66 -14.84 12.78
C ASN A 5 -2.50 -13.98 12.24
N ASN A 6 -2.25 -14.25 10.97
CA ASN A 6 -1.60 -13.48 9.91
C ASN A 6 -1.03 -12.10 10.29
N PRO A 7 0.31 -11.90 10.26
CA PRO A 7 0.96 -10.66 10.69
C PRO A 7 0.97 -9.52 9.67
N ASN A 8 0.19 -9.56 8.58
CA ASN A 8 0.07 -8.40 7.69
C ASN A 8 -1.00 -7.43 8.19
N ARG A 9 -0.69 -6.79 9.34
CA ARG A 9 -1.38 -5.60 9.82
C ARG A 9 -1.39 -4.55 8.71
N ILE A 10 -2.59 -4.20 8.26
CA ILE A 10 -2.86 -3.01 7.47
C ILE A 10 -2.37 -1.83 8.31
N LEU A 11 -1.31 -1.16 7.84
CA LEU A 11 -0.88 0.12 8.39
C LEU A 11 -1.93 1.16 8.00
N LEU A 12 -2.88 1.37 8.90
CA LEU A 12 -3.62 2.62 8.99
C LEU A 12 -2.91 3.53 10.00
N GLU A 13 -3.11 4.84 9.81
CA GLU A 13 -2.62 5.98 10.59
C GLU A 13 -1.30 6.55 10.03
N THR A 14 -1.30 7.57 9.18
CA THR A 14 -1.98 8.88 9.38
C THR A 14 -2.39 9.62 8.08
N SER A 15 -3.40 10.49 8.24
CA SER A 15 -4.17 11.33 7.30
C SER A 15 -5.32 10.59 6.62
N ASP A 16 -6.56 11.04 6.84
CA ASP A 16 -7.83 10.36 6.48
C ASP A 16 -8.06 10.08 4.96
N GLU A 17 -7.03 10.20 4.12
CA GLU A 17 -7.13 10.21 2.66
C GLU A 17 -6.07 9.35 1.93
N MET A 18 -5.18 8.66 2.65
CA MET A 18 -4.07 7.92 2.04
C MET A 18 -4.21 6.40 2.22
N VAL A 19 -4.06 5.65 1.12
CA VAL A 19 -4.20 4.18 1.10
C VAL A 19 -2.92 3.56 0.55
N GLY A 20 -2.36 2.59 1.30
CA GLY A 20 -1.17 1.84 0.90
C GLY A 20 -1.51 0.48 0.30
N PHE A 21 -0.74 0.07 -0.72
CA PHE A 21 -0.77 -1.28 -1.28
C PHE A 21 0.66 -1.81 -1.49
N LYS A 22 0.80 -3.14 -1.57
CA LYS A 22 2.12 -3.78 -1.74
C LYS A 22 2.58 -3.67 -3.19
N GLY A 23 3.78 -3.11 -3.40
CA GLY A 23 4.45 -3.07 -4.71
C GLY A 23 5.25 -4.34 -5.04
N SER A 24 5.37 -5.29 -4.12
CA SER A 24 6.11 -6.54 -4.32
C SER A 24 5.47 -7.71 -3.59
N ASN A 25 5.76 -8.92 -4.05
CA ASN A 25 5.32 -10.16 -3.40
C ASN A 25 6.22 -10.54 -2.20
N SER A 26 5.91 -11.67 -1.56
CA SER A 26 6.67 -12.21 -0.41
C SER A 26 8.12 -12.57 -0.73
N SER A 27 8.45 -12.75 -2.01
CA SER A 27 9.81 -13.04 -2.50
C SER A 27 10.55 -11.77 -2.95
N ASN A 28 10.03 -10.58 -2.61
CA ASN A 28 10.56 -9.27 -3.03
C ASN A 28 10.60 -9.04 -4.55
N ILE A 29 9.85 -9.83 -5.32
CA ILE A 29 9.69 -9.59 -6.76
C ILE A 29 8.67 -8.46 -6.91
N ARG A 30 9.06 -7.41 -7.63
CA ARG A 30 8.19 -6.25 -7.92
C ARG A 30 7.05 -6.68 -8.84
N TYR A 31 5.85 -6.19 -8.54
CA TYR A 31 4.74 -6.27 -9.49
C TYR A 31 5.00 -5.31 -10.65
N GLU A 32 4.60 -5.71 -11.85
CA GLU A 32 4.72 -4.88 -13.06
C GLU A 32 3.74 -3.70 -13.03
N GLU A 33 2.50 -3.95 -12.58
CA GLU A 33 1.43 -2.95 -12.47
C GLU A 33 0.72 -3.07 -11.10
N PRO A 34 1.38 -2.69 -9.99
CA PRO A 34 0.83 -2.87 -8.65
C PRO A 34 -0.50 -2.12 -8.43
N GLU A 35 -0.73 -1.01 -9.15
CA GLU A 35 -1.97 -0.23 -9.13
C GLU A 35 -3.15 -1.02 -9.68
N ARG A 36 -2.94 -1.75 -10.80
CA ARG A 36 -3.98 -2.62 -11.37
C ARG A 36 -4.30 -3.78 -10.43
N GLY A 37 -3.29 -4.34 -9.77
CA GLY A 37 -3.49 -5.36 -8.74
C GLY A 37 -4.32 -4.83 -7.57
N PHE A 38 -4.06 -3.60 -7.12
CA PHE A 38 -4.85 -2.93 -6.09
C PHE A 38 -6.33 -2.77 -6.50
N ILE A 39 -6.60 -2.27 -7.70
CA ILE A 39 -7.97 -2.10 -8.22
C ILE A 39 -8.70 -3.43 -8.34
N SER A 40 -8.02 -4.44 -8.89
CA SER A 40 -8.60 -5.78 -9.01
C SER A 40 -9.02 -6.31 -7.64
N ASN A 41 -8.15 -6.17 -6.63
CA ASN A 41 -8.48 -6.56 -5.26
C ASN A 41 -9.68 -5.79 -4.69
N LEU A 42 -9.81 -4.49 -4.98
CA LEU A 42 -10.98 -3.70 -4.58
C LEU A 42 -12.28 -4.24 -5.16
N GLN A 43 -12.27 -4.64 -6.44
CA GLN A 43 -13.48 -5.14 -7.11
C GLN A 43 -14.01 -6.44 -6.48
N TYR A 44 -13.12 -7.28 -5.95
CA TYR A 44 -13.44 -8.53 -5.27
C TYR A 44 -13.72 -8.41 -3.78
N LEU A 45 -13.74 -7.19 -3.22
CA LEU A 45 -14.12 -6.99 -1.83
C LEU A 45 -15.59 -7.34 -1.59
N ASP A 46 -15.84 -8.07 -0.50
CA ASP A 46 -17.18 -8.30 0.01
C ASP A 46 -17.88 -6.98 0.33
N LYS A 47 -19.22 -6.99 0.31
CA LYS A 47 -20.06 -5.79 0.46
C LYS A 47 -19.72 -4.95 1.70
N GLU A 48 -19.42 -5.59 2.82
CA GLU A 48 -19.02 -4.92 4.07
C GLU A 48 -17.71 -4.11 3.92
N TYR A 49 -16.75 -4.64 3.16
CA TYR A 49 -15.50 -3.94 2.88
C TYR A 49 -15.65 -2.84 1.84
N ARG A 50 -16.59 -2.97 0.88
CA ARG A 50 -16.92 -1.87 -0.02
C ARG A 50 -17.45 -0.66 0.74
N ASP A 51 -18.32 -0.87 1.73
CA ASP A 51 -18.85 0.23 2.55
C ASP A 51 -17.73 0.90 3.39
N LYS A 52 -16.80 0.09 3.92
CA LYS A 52 -15.62 0.61 4.65
C LYS A 52 -14.71 1.48 3.78
N TYR A 53 -14.60 1.18 2.50
CA TYR A 53 -13.73 1.87 1.56
C TYR A 53 -14.50 2.72 0.53
N LYS A 54 -15.74 3.10 0.83
CA LYS A 54 -16.63 3.82 -0.08
C LYS A 54 -15.98 5.06 -0.71
N ASN A 55 -15.24 5.83 0.07
CA ASN A 55 -14.52 7.02 -0.39
C ASN A 55 -13.51 6.70 -1.52
N ILE A 56 -12.85 5.53 -1.47
CA ILE A 56 -11.92 5.10 -2.52
C ILE A 56 -12.69 4.83 -3.81
N PHE A 57 -13.82 4.14 -3.74
CA PHE A 57 -14.66 3.88 -4.91
C PHE A 57 -15.20 5.18 -5.49
N GLU A 58 -15.70 6.10 -4.68
CA GLU A 58 -16.20 7.41 -5.13
C GLU A 58 -15.13 8.25 -5.85
N ILE A 59 -13.86 8.16 -5.44
CA ILE A 59 -12.75 8.86 -6.10
C ILE A 59 -12.38 8.18 -7.43
N LEU A 60 -12.31 6.85 -7.45
CA LEU A 60 -11.79 6.11 -8.58
C LEU A 60 -12.85 5.81 -9.65
N GLU A 61 -14.13 5.74 -9.31
CA GLU A 61 -15.22 5.46 -10.25
C GLU A 61 -15.38 6.58 -11.29
N ASP A 62 -15.43 6.22 -12.57
CA ASP A 62 -15.79 7.10 -13.67
C ASP A 62 -17.31 7.33 -13.73
N SER A 63 -17.74 8.17 -14.67
CA SER A 63 -19.17 8.45 -14.87
C SER A 63 -20.00 7.23 -15.27
N ASN A 64 -19.36 6.13 -15.65
CA ASN A 64 -19.98 4.88 -16.07
C ASN A 64 -19.93 3.80 -14.96
N GLY A 65 -19.41 4.13 -13.77
CA GLY A 65 -19.27 3.21 -12.65
C GLY A 65 -18.08 2.23 -12.77
N ASN A 66 -17.12 2.49 -13.67
CA ASN A 66 -15.89 1.71 -13.76
C ASN A 66 -14.79 2.34 -12.91
N ILE A 67 -13.98 1.51 -12.25
CA ILE A 67 -12.81 1.98 -11.51
C ILE A 67 -11.69 2.36 -12.49
N ASP A 68 -11.30 3.62 -12.48
CA ASP A 68 -10.24 4.17 -13.33
C ASP A 68 -8.88 4.20 -12.61
N ALA A 69 -7.94 3.42 -13.15
CA ALA A 69 -6.59 3.31 -12.59
C ALA A 69 -5.76 4.58 -12.76
N GLU A 70 -6.06 5.39 -13.78
CA GLU A 70 -5.31 6.61 -14.07
C GLU A 70 -5.54 7.69 -13.01
N LYS A 71 -6.61 7.55 -12.22
CA LYS A 71 -6.90 8.43 -11.07
C LYS A 71 -6.02 8.14 -9.85
N ILE A 72 -5.31 7.02 -9.81
CA ILE A 72 -4.39 6.70 -8.71
C ILE A 72 -3.15 7.58 -8.81
N ARG A 73 -2.91 8.39 -7.77
CA ARG A 73 -1.70 9.19 -7.63
C ARG A 73 -0.82 8.61 -6.52
N ILE A 74 0.37 8.12 -6.88
CA ILE A 74 1.35 7.65 -5.90
C ILE A 74 2.13 8.85 -5.36
N ILE A 75 1.85 9.21 -4.11
CA ILE A 75 2.51 10.33 -3.43
C ILE A 75 3.82 9.94 -2.73
N GLY A 76 4.02 8.64 -2.47
CA GLY A 76 5.17 8.14 -1.73
C GLY A 76 5.26 6.63 -1.74
N VAL A 77 6.43 6.10 -1.37
CA VAL A 77 6.71 4.67 -1.29
C VAL A 77 7.36 4.38 0.06
N VAL A 78 6.85 3.36 0.76
CA VAL A 78 7.44 2.90 2.03
C VAL A 78 8.39 1.75 1.74
N PHE A 79 9.64 1.90 2.16
CA PHE A 79 10.65 0.83 2.09
C PHE A 79 10.87 0.25 3.47
N THR A 80 10.92 -1.08 3.55
CA THR A 80 11.24 -1.82 4.78
C THR A 80 12.42 -2.76 4.50
N GLY A 81 13.28 -2.97 5.49
CA GLY A 81 14.48 -3.78 5.33
C GLY A 81 15.47 -3.58 6.46
N ASN A 82 16.60 -4.29 6.37
CA ASN A 82 17.71 -4.12 7.29
C ASN A 82 18.56 -2.87 6.94
N LYS A 83 19.53 -2.55 7.78
CA LYS A 83 20.41 -1.39 7.60
C LYS A 83 21.13 -1.41 6.24
N GLU A 84 21.68 -2.56 5.82
CA GLU A 84 22.38 -2.67 4.54
C GLU A 84 21.44 -2.36 3.36
N SER A 85 20.27 -3.00 3.33
CA SER A 85 19.29 -2.84 2.25
C SER A 85 18.81 -1.39 2.14
N LEU A 86 18.48 -0.76 3.26
CA LEU A 86 18.00 0.63 3.29
C LEU A 86 19.11 1.64 2.96
N SER A 87 20.37 1.31 3.27
CA SER A 87 21.50 2.20 2.93
C SER A 87 21.65 2.41 1.42
N THR A 88 21.23 1.44 0.59
CA THR A 88 21.27 1.52 -0.87
C THR A 88 20.37 2.62 -1.46
N LEU A 89 19.43 3.14 -0.66
CA LEU A 89 18.47 4.16 -1.08
C LEU A 89 19.00 5.59 -0.91
N ARG A 90 20.06 5.80 -0.09
CA ARG A 90 20.50 7.13 0.35
C ARG A 90 20.82 8.10 -0.79
N ASP A 91 21.41 7.59 -1.87
CA ASP A 91 21.92 8.43 -2.97
C ASP A 91 21.03 8.39 -4.22
N LYS A 92 19.78 7.94 -4.08
CA LYS A 92 18.84 7.86 -5.20
C LYS A 92 18.22 9.22 -5.47
N GLN A 93 18.55 9.82 -6.61
CA GLN A 93 18.08 11.16 -7.02
C GLN A 93 16.55 11.31 -7.12
N TRP A 94 15.80 10.21 -7.26
CA TRP A 94 14.34 10.23 -7.28
C TRP A 94 13.72 10.35 -5.88
N ILE A 95 14.51 10.18 -4.80
CA ILE A 95 14.06 10.42 -3.43
C ILE A 95 14.19 11.92 -3.13
N LYS A 96 13.07 12.62 -3.14
CA LYS A 96 13.01 14.07 -2.87
C LYS A 96 13.07 14.41 -1.38
N SER A 97 12.58 13.52 -0.54
CA SER A 97 12.60 13.63 0.92
C SER A 97 12.51 12.23 1.51
N SER A 98 13.11 12.02 2.68
CA SER A 98 13.00 10.75 3.41
C SER A 98 12.79 11.03 4.90
N SER A 99 11.94 10.21 5.51
CA SER A 99 11.72 10.15 6.95
C SER A 99 12.07 8.75 7.43
N PHE A 100 12.80 8.64 8.54
CA PHE A 100 13.22 7.36 9.09
C PHE A 100 12.49 7.08 10.41
N GLY A 101 11.72 6.00 10.43
CA GLY A 101 11.11 5.45 11.64
C GLY A 101 11.79 4.14 12.04
N VAL A 102 12.13 4.00 13.32
CA VAL A 102 12.67 2.74 13.87
C VAL A 102 11.62 2.12 14.77
N ILE A 103 11.19 0.91 14.44
CA ILE A 103 10.48 0.06 15.39
C ILE A 103 11.54 -0.77 16.10
N VAL A 104 11.94 -0.33 17.29
CA VAL A 104 12.63 -1.20 18.25
C VAL A 104 11.55 -1.95 19.00
N ASP A 105 11.43 -3.27 18.76
CA ASP A 105 10.69 -4.11 19.70
C ASP A 105 11.34 -3.91 21.07
N LYS A 106 10.62 -3.23 21.96
CA LYS A 106 10.95 -3.24 23.36
C LYS A 106 10.29 -4.50 23.92
N PHE A 107 11.15 -5.44 24.32
CA PHE A 107 10.89 -6.65 25.11
C PHE A 107 10.61 -7.93 24.31
#